data_AF-A0A970LEF5-F1
#
_entry.id   AF-A0A970LEF5-F1
#
_cell.length_a   1.000
_cell.length_b   1.000
_cell.length_c   1.000
_cell.angle_alpha   90.00
_cell.angle_beta   90.00
_cell.angle_gamma   90.00
#
_symmetry.space_group_name_H-M   'P 1'
#
loop_
_entity.id
_entity.type
_entity.pdbx_description
1 polymer ?
#
loop_
_entity_poly.entity_id
_entity_poly.type
_entity_poly.pdbx_seq_one_letter_code
_entity_poly.pdbx_strand_id
1 'polypeptide(L)' 'DNQRVYINKSQHFEGVPPEVWNFYIGGYQVCQKWLKDRKGRTLTFDDLCHYQKIIVALKETIQLMGEIDTLIPTWPME' A
#
# COMPACT_ATOMS: atom_id res chain seq x y z
N ASP A 1 -9.96 10.27 -10.52
CA ASP A 1 -10.40 9.09 -11.29
C ASP A 1 -9.29 8.19 -11.84
N ASN A 2 -8.43 7.61 -11.01
CA ASN A 2 -7.94 6.23 -11.23
C ASN A 2 -7.06 5.78 -10.06
N GLN A 3 -7.72 5.41 -8.95
CA GLN A 3 -7.13 4.62 -7.86
C GLN A 3 -6.99 3.15 -8.30
N ARG A 4 -6.40 2.93 -9.48
CA ARG A 4 -6.32 1.63 -10.15
C ARG A 4 -4.88 1.18 -10.27
N VAL A 5 -4.60 -0.05 -9.82
CA VAL A 5 -3.31 -0.72 -9.99
C VAL A 5 -3.49 -1.90 -10.92
N TYR A 6 -3.03 -1.75 -12.16
CA TYR A 6 -3.09 -2.80 -13.16
C TYR A 6 -2.03 -3.86 -12.90
N ILE A 7 -2.45 -5.13 -12.88
CA ILE A 7 -1.57 -6.28 -12.78
C ILE A 7 -1.37 -6.99 -14.12
N ASN A 8 -2.24 -6.69 -15.09
CA ASN A 8 -2.10 -7.04 -16.50
C ASN A 8 -3.01 -6.13 -17.36
N LYS A 9 -3.23 -6.50 -18.63
CA LYS A 9 -3.99 -5.70 -19.59
C LYS A 9 -5.47 -5.54 -19.26
N SER A 10 -6.07 -6.43 -18.47
CA SER A 10 -7.52 -6.46 -18.23
C SER A 10 -7.90 -6.48 -16.75
N GLN A 11 -6.96 -6.77 -15.85
CA GLN A 11 -7.20 -6.91 -14.42
C GLN A 11 -6.43 -5.86 -13.62
N HIS A 12 -7.11 -5.30 -12.63
CA HIS A 12 -6.58 -4.29 -11.74
C HIS A 12 -7.22 -4.37 -10.36
N PHE A 13 -6.54 -3.80 -9.37
CA PHE A 13 -7.12 -3.47 -8.08
C PHE A 13 -7.69 -2.06 -8.14
N GLU A 14 -8.91 -1.88 -7.65
CA GLU A 14 -9.55 -0.56 -7.50
C GLU A 14 -9.42 -0.05 -6.06
N GLY A 15 -9.60 1.26 -5.88
CA GLY A 15 -9.60 1.89 -4.57
C GLY A 15 -8.24 1.86 -3.88
N VAL A 16 -7.14 1.88 -4.65
CA VAL A 16 -5.78 2.04 -4.12
C VAL A 16 -5.38 3.52 -4.18
N PRO A 17 -5.38 4.25 -3.05
CA PRO A 17 -5.02 5.66 -3.04
C PRO A 17 -3.55 5.88 -3.42
N PRO A 18 -3.20 7.01 -4.07
CA PRO A 18 -1.81 7.32 -4.42
C PRO A 18 -0.86 7.32 -3.23
N GLU A 19 -1.30 7.75 -2.05
CA GLU A 19 -0.52 7.72 -0.82
C GLU A 19 -0.15 6.29 -0.41
N VAL A 20 -1.06 5.33 -0.56
CA VAL A 20 -0.79 3.91 -0.30
C VAL A 20 0.11 3.30 -1.37
N TRP A 21 -0.11 3.63 -2.64
CA TRP A 21 0.72 3.13 -3.74
C TRP A 21 2.17 3.61 -3.67
N ASN A 22 2.36 4.86 -3.23
CA ASN A 22 3.67 5.51 -3.12
C ASN A 22 4.32 5.36 -1.75
N PHE A 23 3.66 4.72 -0.77
CA PHE A 23 4.17 4.60 0.59
C PHE A 23 5.45 3.75 0.66
N TYR A 24 6.43 4.25 1.42
CA TYR A 24 7.72 3.61 1.62
C TYR A 24 7.84 3.03 3.03
N ILE A 25 8.41 1.84 3.13
CA ILE A 25 8.96 1.31 4.38
C ILE A 25 10.44 1.02 4.12
N GLY A 26 11.32 1.78 4.79
CA GLY A 26 12.73 1.83 4.44
C GLY A 26 12.93 2.27 2.98
N GLY A 27 13.75 1.56 2.21
CA GLY A 27 14.04 1.87 0.81
C GLY A 27 13.02 1.32 -0.21
N TYR A 28 11.88 0.77 0.22
CA TYR A 28 10.96 0.05 -0.66
C TYR A 28 9.56 0.65 -0.71
N GLN A 29 9.04 0.85 -1.92
CA GLN A 29 7.61 1.05 -2.16
C GLN A 29 6.90 -0.30 -2.07
N VAL A 30 6.22 -0.55 -0.96
CA VAL A 30 5.78 -1.89 -0.56
C VAL A 30 4.84 -2.50 -1.61
N CYS A 31 3.81 -1.77 -2.03
CA CYS A 31 2.86 -2.19 -3.06
C CYS A 31 3.57 -2.54 -4.39
N GLN A 32 4.45 -1.65 -4.85
CA GLN A 32 5.16 -1.83 -6.11
C GLN A 32 6.12 -3.03 -6.06
N LYS A 33 6.89 -3.14 -4.98
CA LYS A 33 7.85 -4.22 -4.79
C LYS A 33 7.17 -5.58 -4.77
N TRP A 34 6.05 -5.71 -4.06
CA TRP A 34 5.33 -6.98 -3.95
C TRP A 34 4.89 -7.52 -5.31
N LEU A 35 4.35 -6.64 -6.18
CA LEU A 35 3.96 -6.98 -7.54
C LEU A 35 5.18 -7.23 -8.44
N LYS A 36 6.22 -6.40 -8.34
CA LYS A 36 7.46 -6.55 -9.11
C LYS A 36 8.12 -7.90 -8.88
N ASP A 37 8.20 -8.36 -7.63
CA ASP A 37 8.80 -9.63 -7.25
C ASP A 37 8.01 -10.85 -7.76
N ARG A 38 6.77 -10.66 -8.21
CA ARG A 38 5.88 -11.70 -8.76
C ARG A 38 5.65 -11.58 -10.26
N LYS A 39 6.36 -10.67 -10.95
CA LYS A 39 6.23 -10.52 -12.40
C LYS A 39 6.61 -11.83 -13.10
N GLY A 40 5.78 -12.25 -14.07
CA GLY A 40 5.96 -13.51 -14.80
C GLY A 40 5.37 -14.74 -14.11
N ARG A 41 4.69 -14.57 -12.96
CA ARG A 41 3.94 -15.62 -12.27
C ARG A 41 2.44 -15.36 -12.39
N THR A 42 1.64 -16.42 -12.39
CA THR A 42 0.19 -16.32 -12.22
C THR A 42 -0.12 -16.09 -10.75
N LEU A 43 -0.86 -15.02 -10.43
CA LEU A 43 -1.32 -14.78 -9.07
C LEU A 43 -2.52 -15.68 -8.76
N THR A 44 -2.42 -16.44 -7.67
CA THR A 44 -3.53 -17.23 -7.15
C THR A 44 -4.57 -16.36 -6.47
N PHE A 45 -5.74 -16.90 -6.15
CA PHE A 45 -6.74 -16.18 -5.34
C PHE A 45 -6.15 -15.72 -3.99
N ASP A 46 -5.36 -16.57 -3.34
CA ASP A 46 -4.72 -16.24 -2.07
C ASP A 46 -3.69 -15.09 -2.22
N ASP A 47 -2.95 -15.05 -3.33
CA ASP A 47 -2.06 -13.93 -3.66
C ASP A 47 -2.83 -12.62 -3.79
N LEU A 48 -3.98 -12.64 -4.48
CA LEU A 48 -4.83 -11.46 -4.65
C LEU A 48 -5.38 -10.98 -3.30
N CYS A 49 -5.91 -11.89 -2.48
CA CYS A 49 -6.38 -11.57 -1.14
C CYS A 49 -5.26 -11.06 -0.23
N HIS A 50 -4.06 -11.63 -0.35
CA HIS A 50 -2.90 -11.17 0.42
C HIS A 50 -2.49 -9.75 0.00
N TYR A 51 -2.48 -9.45 -1.30
CA TYR A 51 -2.18 -8.11 -1.78
C TYR A 51 -3.21 -7.07 -1.33
N GLN A 52 -4.50 -7.42 -1.30
CA GLN A 52 -5.54 -6.56 -0.72
C GLN A 52 -5.28 -6.27 0.77
N LYS A 53 -4.90 -7.28 1.55
CA LYS A 53 -4.53 -7.10 2.96
C LYS A 53 -3.34 -6.16 3.14
N ILE A 54 -2.35 -6.23 2.25
CA ILE A 54 -1.21 -5.28 2.25
C ILE A 54 -1.72 -3.86 2.02
N ILE A 55 -2.56 -3.63 1.00
CA ILE A 55 -3.12 -2.30 0.71
C ILE A 55 -3.84 -1.74 1.94
N VAL A 56 -4.70 -2.55 2.58
CA VAL A 56 -5.43 -2.13 3.78
C VAL A 56 -4.48 -1.83 4.93
N ALA A 57 -3.52 -2.72 5.22
CA ALA A 57 -2.56 -2.51 6.31
C ALA A 57 -1.73 -1.22 6.14
N LEU A 58 -1.34 -0.89 4.90
CA LEU A 58 -0.63 0.36 4.61
C LEU A 58 -1.53 1.58 4.78
N LYS A 59 -2.79 1.50 4.36
CA LYS A 59 -3.76 2.57 4.57
C LYS A 59 -3.95 2.88 6.06
N GLU A 60 -4.17 1.84 6.88
CA GLU A 60 -4.32 1.99 8.32
C GLU A 60 -3.04 2.50 8.99
N THR A 61 -1.87 2.05 8.52
CA THR A 61 -0.57 2.58 8.99
C THR A 61 -0.46 4.08 8.74
N ILE A 62 -0.76 4.55 7.53
CA ILE A 62 -0.70 5.98 7.17
C ILE A 62 -1.65 6.79 8.06
N GLN A 63 -2.87 6.30 8.26
CA GLN A 63 -3.86 6.95 9.10
C GLN A 63 -3.37 7.08 10.55
N LEU A 64 -2.94 5.97 11.15
CA LEU A 64 -2.48 5.95 12.55
C LEU A 64 -1.25 6.82 12.76
N MET A 65 -0.32 6.87 11.80
CA MET A 65 0.82 7.78 11.85
C MET A 65 0.36 9.25 11.90
N GLY A 66 -0.60 9.64 11.06
CA GLY A 66 -1.15 10.99 11.08
C GLY A 66 -1.90 11.33 12.37
N GLU A 67 -2.61 10.35 12.95
CA GLU A 67 -3.25 10.51 14.26
C GLU A 67 -2.21 10.71 15.37
N ILE A 68 -1.11 9.96 15.35
CA ILE A 68 0.00 10.14 16.29
C ILE A 68 0.64 11.51 16.14
N ASP A 69 0.97 11.94 14.91
CA ASP A 69 1.56 13.25 14.64
C ASP A 69 0.65 14.41 15.09
N THR A 70 -0.67 14.21 15.02
CA THR A 70 -1.68 15.17 15.51
C THR A 70 -1.70 15.23 17.04
N LEU A 71 -1.60 14.07 17.71
CA LEU A 71 -1.62 13.98 19.18
C LEU A 71 -0.30 14.39 19.82
N ILE A 72 0.83 14.18 19.13
CA ILE A 72 2.19 14.44 19.59
C ILE A 72 2.90 15.27 18.52
N PRO A 73 2.62 16.58 18.43
CA PRO A 73 3.16 17.43 17.36
C PRO A 73 4.68 17.65 17.46
N THR A 74 5.25 17.47 18.66
CA THR A 74 6.69 17.63 18.91
C THR A 74 7.17 16.61 19.94
N TRP A 75 8.38 16.08 19.72
CA TRP A 75 9.09 15.26 20.70
C TRP A 75 10.53 15.80 20.91
N PRO A 76 11.03 15.91 22.15
CA PRO A 76 10.34 15.60 23.41
C PRO A 76 9.14 16.55 23.65
N MET A 77 8.14 16.06 24.38
CA MET A 77 7.01 16.90 24.79
C MET A 77 7.50 17.86 25.89
N GLU A 78 7.27 19.17 25.70
CA GLU A 78 7.51 20.21 26.72
C GLU A 78 6.33 20.33 27.69
#